data_AF-A0A536N975-F1
#
_entry.id   AF-A0A536N975-F1
#
_cell.length_a   1.000
_cell.length_b   1.000
_cell.length_c   1.000
_cell.angle_alpha   90.00
_cell.angle_beta   90.00
_cell.angle_gamma   90.00
#
_symmetry.space_group_name_H-M   'P 1'
#
loop_
_entity.id
_entity.type
_entity.pdbx_description
1 polymer ?
#
loop_
_entity_poly.entity_id
_entity_poly.type
_entity_poly.pdbx_seq_one_letter_code
_entity_poly.pdbx_strand_id
1 'polypeptide(L)'
;MKRTAGRAIAGTTPRTPLQGQMWGGLIVGGGRPDLTPRSTVLAFHLTHVRYSQTKMAPRPTGRRADAPVIASRPQPLVRDYSRAAAPPYTVEFDLRTTYDFVFSLSDDAGSTEDLPEADRRWLAAAKATLPETVASDFKTLFASELAVIVAGLAVDRPDVTSAAGLLELVRASEPDMISRLMFAEATRDPEQRPLVERATAGDAEAIAELTCDYPDLKRDVMVRFVTDPPAMKKALAGVLQTWLPHFQEIEHRVKEILDRDVEMRGSDIRRLAPVDLVEKTTGGLRYVSERGVRRVILAPSYFARPYNMVLSADDWRLFGYPVADAAIAGDDALAPPQSVLRLHRALGDDTRLRILKLLTDGDRYLTEIASQLELSKPTIKHHLALLRSAGLVTVTEEGGMTYYSLRRARLDDASVELKRFLVT
;
A
#
# COMPACT_ATOMS: atom_id res chain seq x y z
N MET A 1 10.40 53.52 42.82
CA MET A 1 11.74 52.90 42.97
C MET A 1 11.86 52.27 44.36
N LYS A 2 12.06 50.95 44.48
CA LYS A 2 12.42 50.26 45.74
C LYS A 2 13.27 49.01 45.46
N ARG A 3 14.24 48.72 46.34
CA ARG A 3 14.87 47.39 46.57
C ARG A 3 14.05 46.64 47.67
N THR A 4 14.31 45.43 48.19
CA THR A 4 15.55 44.63 48.40
C THR A 4 15.20 43.14 48.71
N ALA A 5 16.21 42.30 49.01
CA ALA A 5 16.17 40.86 49.42
C ALA A 5 15.28 40.51 50.65
N GLY A 6 15.08 39.26 51.15
CA GLY A 6 15.62 37.88 50.93
C GLY A 6 14.96 36.89 51.95
N ARG A 7 15.41 35.66 52.32
CA ARG A 7 16.47 34.69 51.89
C ARG A 7 16.37 33.36 52.70
N ALA A 8 16.23 32.17 52.04
CA ALA A 8 16.33 30.79 52.62
C ALA A 8 15.25 30.42 53.70
N ILE A 9 15.06 29.19 54.25
CA ILE A 9 15.86 27.92 54.36
C ILE A 9 14.93 26.64 54.40
N ALA A 10 15.53 25.43 54.35
CA ALA A 10 15.09 24.02 54.60
C ALA A 10 13.73 23.67 55.31
N GLY A 11 13.17 22.44 55.27
CA GLY A 11 13.58 21.15 54.67
C GLY A 11 12.77 19.92 55.20
N THR A 12 13.29 18.69 55.06
CA THR A 12 12.85 17.36 55.62
C THR A 12 11.59 16.63 55.13
N THR A 13 11.78 15.34 54.80
CA THR A 13 10.84 14.18 54.78
C THR A 13 11.12 13.30 56.04
N PRO A 14 10.57 12.06 56.32
CA PRO A 14 9.86 11.08 55.46
C PRO A 14 8.77 10.15 56.13
N ARG A 15 8.39 9.08 55.38
CA ARG A 15 7.92 7.71 55.76
C ARG A 15 6.42 7.31 55.83
N THR A 16 6.21 6.10 55.30
CA THR A 16 5.08 5.14 55.30
C THR A 16 5.08 4.25 56.58
N PRO A 17 4.24 3.19 56.80
CA PRO A 17 3.26 2.49 55.92
C PRO A 17 1.90 2.15 56.59
N LEU A 18 1.05 1.33 55.92
CA LEU A 18 0.20 0.31 56.58
C LEU A 18 -0.31 -0.76 55.59
N GLN A 19 -0.75 -1.93 56.08
CA GLN A 19 -1.20 -3.10 55.28
C GLN A 19 -2.61 -3.58 55.70
N GLY A 20 -3.34 -4.15 54.73
CA GLY A 20 -4.00 -5.46 54.91
C GLY A 20 -5.40 -5.56 55.54
N GLN A 21 -6.40 -5.84 54.70
CA GLN A 21 -7.52 -6.82 54.87
C GLN A 21 -8.34 -6.76 53.55
N MET A 22 -8.58 -7.82 52.78
CA MET A 22 -8.97 -9.22 53.04
C MET A 22 -10.44 -9.40 53.44
N TRP A 23 -11.31 -9.40 52.42
CA TRP A 23 -12.61 -10.08 52.42
C TRP A 23 -12.81 -10.76 51.06
N GLY A 24 -13.38 -11.97 51.07
CA GLY A 24 -13.63 -12.77 49.85
C GLY A 24 -15.12 -12.89 49.53
N GLY A 25 -15.44 -13.22 48.29
CA GLY A 25 -16.80 -13.49 47.84
C GLY A 25 -16.82 -14.31 46.54
N LEU A 26 -17.14 -15.59 46.64
CA LEU A 26 -17.45 -16.43 45.48
C LEU A 26 -18.82 -16.05 44.92
N ILE A 27 -18.91 -15.81 43.60
CA ILE A 27 -20.04 -16.28 42.79
C ILE A 27 -19.46 -16.93 41.52
N VAL A 28 -19.95 -18.13 41.21
CA VAL A 28 -19.66 -18.86 39.96
C VAL A 28 -20.81 -18.57 38.98
N GLY A 29 -20.50 -18.17 37.75
CA GLY A 29 -21.52 -17.83 36.74
C GLY A 29 -20.97 -17.90 35.32
N GLY A 30 -21.30 -18.97 34.60
CA GLY A 30 -20.66 -19.38 33.34
C GLY A 30 -20.87 -18.49 32.11
N GLY A 31 -20.17 -18.88 31.03
CA GLY A 31 -20.39 -18.38 29.67
C GLY A 31 -19.30 -17.45 29.13
N ARG A 32 -18.16 -18.01 28.71
CA ARG A 32 -17.34 -17.35 27.67
C ARG A 32 -18.02 -17.55 26.32
N PRO A 33 -18.42 -16.50 25.57
CA PRO A 33 -18.53 -16.62 24.12
C PRO A 33 -17.12 -16.75 23.55
N ASP A 34 -16.88 -17.79 22.74
CA ASP A 34 -15.61 -17.94 22.03
C ASP A 34 -15.54 -16.89 20.90
N LEU A 35 -14.74 -15.85 21.15
CA LEU A 35 -14.40 -14.82 20.19
C LEU A 35 -12.91 -14.89 19.93
N THR A 36 -12.53 -15.84 19.07
CA THR A 36 -11.17 -16.02 18.53
C THR A 36 -11.09 -15.43 17.11
N PRO A 37 -10.88 -14.11 16.94
CA PRO A 37 -10.51 -13.55 15.65
C PRO A 37 -9.06 -13.96 15.34
N ARG A 38 -8.87 -15.03 14.56
CA ARG A 38 -7.59 -15.28 13.88
C ARG A 38 -7.40 -14.22 12.80
N SER A 39 -6.81 -13.09 13.17
CA SER A 39 -6.55 -11.96 12.28
C SER A 39 -5.25 -12.16 11.50
N THR A 40 -5.32 -12.84 10.34
CA THR A 40 -4.26 -12.72 9.32
C THR A 40 -4.25 -11.28 8.80
N VAL A 41 -3.41 -10.43 9.37
CA VAL A 41 -3.10 -9.10 8.83
C VAL A 41 -1.94 -9.26 7.84
N LEU A 42 -2.26 -9.39 6.55
CA LEU A 42 -1.39 -9.04 5.39
C LEU A 42 -2.03 -9.49 4.06
N ALA A 43 -2.66 -8.57 3.32
CA ALA A 43 -2.97 -8.77 1.90
C ALA A 43 -3.32 -7.45 1.18
N PHE A 44 -2.34 -6.58 0.93
CA PHE A 44 -2.50 -5.56 -0.11
C PHE A 44 -2.73 -6.27 -1.44
N HIS A 45 -3.94 -6.15 -1.99
CA HIS A 45 -4.37 -6.97 -3.11
C HIS A 45 -5.20 -6.20 -4.13
N LEU A 46 -4.78 -4.96 -4.41
CA LEU A 46 -5.25 -4.17 -5.55
C LEU A 46 -4.08 -3.72 -6.47
N THR A 47 -3.02 -4.51 -6.54
CA THR A 47 -2.05 -4.60 -7.65
C THR A 47 -2.45 -5.75 -8.59
N HIS A 48 -1.92 -5.80 -9.81
CA HIS A 48 -2.42 -6.72 -10.85
C HIS A 48 -1.91 -8.17 -10.69
N VAL A 49 -2.72 -9.04 -10.07
CA VAL A 49 -2.55 -10.50 -10.21
C VAL A 49 -3.24 -10.99 -11.49
N ARG A 50 -2.46 -11.39 -12.51
CA ARG A 50 -2.97 -12.17 -13.65
C ARG A 50 -3.41 -13.55 -13.15
N TYR A 51 -4.71 -13.83 -13.16
CA TYR A 51 -5.21 -15.18 -12.85
C TYR A 51 -4.91 -16.15 -13.99
N SER A 52 -4.06 -17.14 -13.72
CA SER A 52 -4.04 -18.38 -14.50
C SER A 52 -5.36 -19.14 -14.27
N GLN A 53 -5.98 -19.65 -15.34
CA GLN A 53 -7.20 -20.45 -15.23
C GLN A 53 -6.89 -21.90 -14.82
N THR A 54 -6.78 -22.15 -13.51
CA THR A 54 -6.78 -23.52 -12.97
C THR A 54 -8.16 -23.86 -12.42
N LYS A 55 -8.82 -24.87 -13.00
CA LYS A 55 -10.14 -25.33 -12.55
C LYS A 55 -10.05 -25.99 -11.17
N MET A 56 -10.61 -25.37 -10.14
CA MET A 56 -10.89 -26.09 -8.88
C MET A 56 -12.02 -27.09 -9.11
N ALA A 57 -11.77 -28.37 -8.83
CA ALA A 57 -12.81 -29.39 -8.79
C ALA A 57 -13.66 -29.26 -7.51
N PRO A 58 -14.99 -29.50 -7.58
CA PRO A 58 -15.85 -29.43 -6.40
C PRO A 58 -15.56 -30.59 -5.43
N ARG A 59 -15.47 -30.28 -4.12
CA ARG A 59 -15.52 -31.30 -3.06
C ARG A 59 -16.97 -31.79 -2.86
N PRO A 60 -17.19 -33.05 -2.45
CA PRO A 60 -18.52 -33.65 -2.37
C PRO A 60 -19.41 -33.00 -1.30
N THR A 61 -20.70 -32.93 -1.59
CA THR A 61 -21.70 -32.19 -0.81
C THR A 61 -22.33 -33.01 0.31
N GLY A 62 -21.91 -32.76 1.55
CA GLY A 62 -22.65 -33.18 2.75
C GLY A 62 -23.84 -32.26 3.00
N ARG A 63 -25.08 -32.77 2.94
CA ARG A 63 -26.29 -32.00 3.30
C ARG A 63 -26.26 -31.57 4.78
N ARG A 64 -26.52 -30.29 5.04
CA ARG A 64 -27.13 -29.80 6.28
C ARG A 64 -28.26 -28.83 5.93
N ALA A 65 -29.30 -28.83 6.74
CA ALA A 65 -30.55 -28.11 6.46
C ALA A 65 -30.54 -26.65 6.94
N ASP A 66 -31.39 -25.85 6.29
CA ASP A 66 -32.08 -24.67 6.79
C ASP A 66 -31.30 -23.76 7.76
N ALA A 67 -30.47 -22.88 7.19
CA ALA A 67 -30.02 -21.67 7.86
C ALA A 67 -31.04 -20.53 7.61
N PRO A 68 -31.42 -19.74 8.63
CA PRO A 68 -32.40 -18.67 8.48
C PRO A 68 -31.87 -17.51 7.64
N VAL A 69 -32.78 -16.82 6.95
CA VAL A 69 -32.48 -15.58 6.19
C VAL A 69 -31.88 -14.55 7.15
N ILE A 70 -30.63 -14.14 6.89
CA ILE A 70 -29.94 -13.13 7.70
C ILE A 70 -30.60 -11.78 7.43
N ALA A 71 -31.36 -11.28 8.42
CA ALA A 71 -31.89 -9.93 8.37
C ALA A 71 -30.75 -8.91 8.23
N SER A 72 -30.94 -7.92 7.35
CA SER A 72 -29.96 -6.88 7.07
C SER A 72 -29.58 -6.13 8.35
N ARG A 73 -28.35 -6.31 8.81
CA ARG A 73 -27.79 -5.45 9.87
C ARG A 73 -27.72 -4.01 9.37
N PRO A 74 -27.92 -3.00 10.23
CA PRO A 74 -27.56 -1.62 9.88
C PRO A 74 -26.07 -1.55 9.54
N GLN A 75 -25.72 -0.64 8.63
CA GLN A 75 -24.39 -0.52 8.03
C GLN A 75 -23.28 -0.49 9.10
N PRO A 76 -22.14 -1.17 8.89
CA PRO A 76 -20.89 -0.77 9.52
C PRO A 76 -20.52 0.58 8.92
N LEU A 77 -20.80 1.67 9.63
CA LEU A 77 -20.25 2.97 9.25
C LEU A 77 -18.73 2.89 9.38
N VAL A 78 -18.00 3.19 8.30
CA VAL A 78 -16.64 3.73 8.41
C VAL A 78 -16.74 4.93 9.35
N ARG A 79 -15.93 4.96 10.41
CA ARG A 79 -16.09 6.01 11.43
C ARG A 79 -15.83 7.39 10.82
N ASP A 80 -16.62 8.38 11.23
CA ASP A 80 -16.42 9.76 10.78
C ASP A 80 -15.21 10.40 11.47
N TYR A 81 -14.04 10.14 10.89
CA TYR A 81 -12.78 10.73 11.33
C TYR A 81 -12.63 12.23 10.97
N SER A 82 -13.60 12.87 10.28
CA SER A 82 -13.54 14.32 10.01
C SER A 82 -13.61 15.18 11.28
N ARG A 83 -14.04 14.58 12.40
CA ARG A 83 -14.11 15.19 13.74
C ARG A 83 -13.13 14.59 14.74
N ALA A 84 -12.22 13.72 14.30
CA ALA A 84 -11.19 13.16 15.17
C ALA A 84 -10.19 14.25 15.60
N ALA A 85 -9.45 13.97 16.68
CA ALA A 85 -8.23 14.73 16.97
C ALA A 85 -7.24 14.61 15.79
N ALA A 86 -6.33 15.58 15.65
CA ALA A 86 -5.32 15.55 14.59
C ALA A 86 -4.61 14.17 14.56
N PRO A 87 -4.48 13.55 13.37
CA PRO A 87 -4.04 12.16 13.26
C PRO A 87 -2.63 11.98 13.86
N PRO A 88 -2.31 10.77 14.37
CA PRO A 88 -1.10 10.53 15.15
C PRO A 88 0.21 10.51 14.32
N TYR A 89 0.15 10.94 13.06
CA TYR A 89 1.25 10.92 12.10
C TYR A 89 1.45 12.26 11.38
N THR A 90 2.69 12.51 10.93
CA THR A 90 3.03 13.57 9.97
C THR A 90 2.96 13.05 8.53
N VAL A 91 2.68 13.92 7.57
CA VAL A 91 2.79 13.62 6.13
C VAL A 91 4.02 14.30 5.58
N GLU A 92 4.89 13.53 4.93
CA GLU A 92 6.11 14.00 4.26
C GLU A 92 6.10 13.55 2.78
N PHE A 93 6.68 14.36 1.90
CA PHE A 93 6.85 14.01 0.48
C PHE A 93 8.31 13.66 0.23
N ASP A 94 8.55 12.60 -0.54
CA ASP A 94 9.91 12.12 -0.80
C ASP A 94 10.13 11.88 -2.30
N LEU A 95 10.85 12.82 -2.93
CA LEU A 95 10.98 12.97 -4.38
C LEU A 95 12.24 12.28 -4.93
N ARG A 96 12.77 11.28 -4.23
CA ARG A 96 13.97 10.56 -4.62
C ARG A 96 13.68 9.53 -5.71
N THR A 97 14.47 9.58 -6.79
CA THR A 97 14.42 8.65 -7.93
C THR A 97 14.72 7.20 -7.56
N THR A 98 15.24 6.95 -6.35
CA THR A 98 15.41 5.63 -5.72
C THR A 98 14.15 4.77 -5.78
N TYR A 99 12.97 5.38 -5.68
CA TYR A 99 11.69 4.69 -5.73
C TYR A 99 11.32 4.29 -7.16
N ASP A 100 11.36 5.23 -8.12
CA ASP A 100 11.12 4.93 -9.53
C ASP A 100 12.13 3.95 -10.13
N PHE A 101 13.37 3.94 -9.64
CA PHE A 101 14.37 2.97 -10.05
C PHE A 101 13.90 1.53 -9.82
N VAL A 102 13.35 1.24 -8.64
CA VAL A 102 12.81 -0.10 -8.33
C VAL A 102 11.38 -0.32 -8.82
N PHE A 103 10.55 0.73 -8.93
CA PHE A 103 9.22 0.59 -9.53
C PHE A 103 9.28 0.36 -11.05
N SER A 104 10.30 0.87 -11.76
CA SER A 104 10.53 0.55 -13.19
C SER A 104 10.90 -0.92 -13.43
N LEU A 105 11.43 -1.60 -12.39
CA LEU A 105 11.74 -3.03 -12.42
C LEU A 105 10.50 -3.92 -12.25
N SER A 106 9.38 -3.44 -11.72
CA SER A 106 8.15 -4.27 -11.59
C SER A 106 7.74 -4.88 -12.94
N ASP A 107 7.23 -6.11 -12.94
CA ASP A 107 6.74 -6.79 -14.16
C ASP A 107 5.54 -6.04 -14.79
N ASP A 108 4.71 -5.37 -13.97
CA ASP A 108 3.60 -4.54 -14.42
C ASP A 108 3.97 -3.10 -14.78
N ALA A 109 5.23 -2.68 -14.61
CA ALA A 109 5.70 -1.35 -15.00
C ALA A 109 5.59 -1.17 -16.52
N GLY A 110 4.80 -0.18 -16.96
CA GLY A 110 4.50 0.02 -18.38
C GLY A 110 3.53 -1.00 -18.99
N SER A 111 2.79 -1.77 -18.17
CA SER A 111 1.78 -2.73 -18.66
C SER A 111 0.47 -2.08 -19.13
N THR A 112 0.26 -0.79 -18.86
CA THR A 112 -0.94 -0.02 -19.26
C THR A 112 -0.58 1.18 -20.14
N GLU A 113 -1.55 1.67 -20.91
CA GLU A 113 -1.39 2.87 -21.77
C GLU A 113 -1.10 4.17 -21.00
N ASP A 114 -1.15 4.15 -19.67
CA ASP A 114 -0.87 5.30 -18.83
C ASP A 114 0.56 5.81 -19.01
N LEU A 115 1.52 4.89 -19.11
CA LEU A 115 2.90 5.23 -19.46
C LEU A 115 2.99 5.51 -20.98
N PRO A 116 3.62 6.61 -21.42
CA PRO A 116 3.78 6.95 -22.84
C PRO A 116 4.35 5.79 -23.67
N GLU A 117 3.86 5.68 -24.91
CA GLU A 117 4.21 4.61 -25.85
C GLU A 117 5.72 4.49 -26.09
N ALA A 118 6.45 5.62 -26.15
CA ALA A 118 7.90 5.64 -26.29
C ALA A 118 8.60 5.00 -25.07
N ASP A 119 8.17 5.33 -23.86
CA ASP A 119 8.76 4.82 -22.61
C ASP A 119 8.39 3.35 -22.36
N ARG A 120 7.19 2.91 -22.81
CA ARG A 120 6.84 1.48 -22.83
C ARG A 120 7.71 0.67 -23.79
N ARG A 121 8.04 1.21 -24.97
CA ARG A 121 9.00 0.58 -25.91
C ARG A 121 10.41 0.55 -25.32
N TRP A 122 10.86 1.63 -24.70
CA TRP A 122 12.16 1.68 -24.01
C TRP A 122 12.24 0.64 -22.89
N LEU A 123 11.24 0.56 -22.01
CA LEU A 123 11.17 -0.48 -20.95
C LEU A 123 11.27 -1.89 -21.54
N ALA A 124 10.49 -2.19 -22.58
CA ALA A 124 10.47 -3.50 -23.22
C ALA A 124 11.81 -3.83 -23.89
N ALA A 125 12.45 -2.86 -24.55
CA ALA A 125 13.76 -3.02 -25.17
C ALA A 125 14.88 -3.24 -24.14
N ALA A 126 14.92 -2.42 -23.08
CA ALA A 126 15.92 -2.54 -22.02
C ALA A 126 15.76 -3.86 -21.23
N LYS A 127 14.52 -4.28 -20.92
CA LYS A 127 14.25 -5.59 -20.30
C LYS A 127 14.65 -6.75 -21.23
N ALA A 128 14.59 -6.57 -22.55
CA ALA A 128 15.05 -7.56 -23.53
C ALA A 128 16.57 -7.60 -23.75
N THR A 129 17.33 -6.58 -23.33
CA THR A 129 18.82 -6.60 -23.36
C THR A 129 19.47 -7.20 -22.12
N LEU A 130 18.68 -7.64 -21.12
CA LEU A 130 19.21 -8.29 -19.91
C LEU A 130 19.87 -9.65 -20.25
N PRO A 131 21.06 -9.97 -19.71
CA PRO A 131 21.66 -11.30 -19.83
C PRO A 131 20.74 -12.38 -19.26
N GLU A 132 20.73 -13.58 -19.85
CA GLU A 132 19.78 -14.67 -19.53
C GLU A 132 19.67 -15.00 -18.03
N THR A 133 20.80 -15.02 -17.31
CA THR A 133 20.84 -15.22 -15.86
C THR A 133 20.12 -14.09 -15.10
N VAL A 134 20.40 -12.84 -15.47
CA VAL A 134 19.79 -11.65 -14.89
C VAL A 134 18.31 -11.55 -15.26
N ALA A 135 17.91 -11.96 -16.46
CA ALA A 135 16.51 -12.00 -16.88
C ALA A 135 15.71 -13.05 -16.09
N SER A 136 16.33 -14.19 -15.74
CA SER A 136 15.74 -15.22 -14.87
C SER A 136 15.57 -14.73 -13.42
N ASP A 137 16.62 -14.12 -12.85
CA ASP A 137 16.57 -13.51 -11.52
C ASP A 137 15.56 -12.36 -11.47
N PHE A 138 15.56 -11.47 -12.47
CA PHE A 138 14.58 -10.39 -12.65
C PHE A 138 13.14 -10.94 -12.61
N LYS A 139 12.85 -11.94 -13.43
CA LYS A 139 11.51 -12.54 -13.52
C LYS A 139 11.09 -13.22 -12.22
N THR A 140 12.02 -13.79 -11.48
CA THR A 140 11.72 -14.44 -10.20
C THR A 140 11.51 -13.41 -9.09
N LEU A 141 12.31 -12.35 -9.06
CA LEU A 141 12.28 -11.33 -8.01
C LEU A 141 11.15 -10.31 -8.20
N PHE A 142 10.99 -9.77 -9.42
CA PHE A 142 10.13 -8.61 -9.72
C PHE A 142 8.77 -8.95 -10.38
N ALA A 143 8.43 -10.23 -10.56
CA ALA A 143 7.06 -10.67 -10.82
C ALA A 143 6.14 -10.62 -9.56
N SER A 144 6.59 -9.93 -8.52
CA SER A 144 5.93 -9.78 -7.22
C SER A 144 6.25 -8.42 -6.60
N GLU A 145 5.70 -8.15 -5.42
CA GLU A 145 5.78 -6.85 -4.72
C GLU A 145 7.18 -6.50 -4.17
N LEU A 146 8.24 -7.22 -4.57
CA LEU A 146 9.61 -6.95 -4.13
C LEU A 146 10.06 -5.51 -4.46
N ALA A 147 9.57 -4.91 -5.54
CA ALA A 147 9.86 -3.51 -5.88
C ALA A 147 9.54 -2.54 -4.74
N VAL A 148 8.37 -2.67 -4.08
CA VAL A 148 8.02 -1.79 -2.96
C VAL A 148 8.81 -2.12 -1.69
N ILE A 149 9.16 -3.40 -1.49
CA ILE A 149 10.04 -3.82 -0.39
C ILE A 149 11.43 -3.20 -0.54
N VAL A 150 12.06 -3.29 -1.72
CA VAL A 150 13.39 -2.69 -1.95
C VAL A 150 13.32 -1.15 -1.87
N ALA A 151 12.22 -0.52 -2.28
CA ALA A 151 11.97 0.91 -2.07
C ALA A 151 11.98 1.29 -0.58
N GLY A 152 11.36 0.48 0.29
CA GLY A 152 11.31 0.73 1.73
C GLY A 152 12.68 0.87 2.41
N LEU A 153 13.74 0.28 1.84
CA LEU A 153 15.11 0.43 2.34
C LEU A 153 15.64 1.87 2.29
N ALA A 154 15.16 2.68 1.35
CA ALA A 154 15.60 4.07 1.19
C ALA A 154 14.96 5.01 2.22
N VAL A 155 13.83 4.63 2.85
CA VAL A 155 13.00 5.51 3.67
C VAL A 155 13.79 6.15 4.82
N ASP A 156 14.40 5.33 5.69
CA ASP A 156 15.17 5.81 6.84
C ASP A 156 16.65 6.07 6.51
N ARG A 157 16.95 6.20 5.21
CA ARG A 157 18.28 6.43 4.64
C ARG A 157 18.28 7.70 3.78
N PRO A 158 18.14 8.90 4.37
CA PRO A 158 18.15 10.17 3.63
C PRO A 158 19.48 10.48 2.93
N ASP A 159 20.55 9.75 3.28
CA ASP A 159 21.84 9.74 2.58
C ASP A 159 21.77 9.08 1.20
N VAL A 160 20.80 8.21 0.95
CA VAL A 160 20.61 7.48 -0.31
C VAL A 160 19.69 8.28 -1.22
N THR A 161 20.28 9.09 -2.11
CA THR A 161 19.56 10.10 -2.91
C THR A 161 19.36 9.77 -4.39
N SER A 162 19.92 8.67 -4.89
CA SER A 162 19.88 8.26 -6.31
C SER A 162 19.80 6.74 -6.49
N ALA A 163 19.44 6.29 -7.70
CA ALA A 163 19.41 4.87 -8.07
C ALA A 163 20.72 4.13 -7.73
N ALA A 164 21.87 4.77 -7.99
CA ALA A 164 23.19 4.22 -7.66
C ALA A 164 23.42 4.09 -6.14
N GLY A 165 22.95 5.06 -5.34
CA GLY A 165 23.02 4.98 -3.88
C GLY A 165 22.22 3.82 -3.30
N LEU A 166 21.08 3.47 -3.91
CA LEU A 166 20.27 2.33 -3.48
C LEU A 166 20.95 0.99 -3.80
N LEU A 167 21.66 0.88 -4.93
CA LEU A 167 22.50 -0.28 -5.23
C LEU A 167 23.62 -0.46 -4.18
N GLU A 168 24.30 0.61 -3.78
CA GLU A 168 25.34 0.54 -2.74
C GLU A 168 24.76 0.24 -1.35
N LEU A 169 23.57 0.76 -1.02
CA LEU A 169 22.84 0.38 0.19
C LEU A 169 22.56 -1.14 0.24
N VAL A 170 22.04 -1.69 -0.86
CA VAL A 170 21.76 -3.13 -0.99
C VAL A 170 23.05 -3.96 -0.95
N ARG A 171 24.17 -3.45 -1.49
CA ARG A 171 25.48 -4.13 -1.40
C ARG A 171 26.05 -4.12 0.02
N ALA A 172 26.01 -2.99 0.72
CA ALA A 172 26.65 -2.80 2.02
C ALA A 172 25.89 -3.41 3.21
N SER A 173 24.58 -3.64 3.08
CA SER A 173 23.72 -4.07 4.20
C SER A 173 23.73 -5.60 4.45
N GLU A 174 23.20 -6.04 5.59
CA GLU A 174 23.15 -7.47 5.95
C GLU A 174 22.24 -8.31 5.03
N PRO A 175 22.54 -9.61 4.80
CA PRO A 175 21.76 -10.49 3.92
C PRO A 175 20.27 -10.59 4.24
N ASP A 176 19.90 -10.50 5.52
CA ASP A 176 18.52 -10.63 6.02
C ASP A 176 17.71 -9.32 5.94
N MET A 177 18.28 -8.24 5.41
CA MET A 177 17.63 -6.92 5.35
C MET A 177 16.24 -6.94 4.69
N ILE A 178 16.10 -7.69 3.58
CA ILE A 178 14.84 -7.79 2.83
C ILE A 178 13.83 -8.59 3.63
N SER A 179 14.27 -9.68 4.25
CA SER A 179 13.44 -10.60 5.03
C SER A 179 12.87 -9.92 6.28
N ARG A 180 13.69 -9.11 6.98
CA ARG A 180 13.19 -8.25 8.08
C ARG A 180 12.12 -7.28 7.60
N LEU A 181 12.31 -6.64 6.45
CA LEU A 181 11.36 -5.67 5.91
C LEU A 181 10.07 -6.33 5.37
N MET A 182 10.18 -7.52 4.76
CA MET A 182 9.04 -8.33 4.30
C MET A 182 8.06 -8.68 5.42
N PHE A 183 8.56 -8.87 6.65
CA PHE A 183 7.74 -9.19 7.82
C PHE A 183 7.53 -8.00 8.77
N ALA A 184 7.96 -6.79 8.42
CA ALA A 184 7.92 -5.63 9.31
C ALA A 184 6.49 -5.21 9.69
N GLU A 185 5.49 -5.48 8.86
CA GLU A 185 4.08 -5.28 9.21
C GLU A 185 3.61 -6.31 10.25
N ALA A 186 4.03 -7.57 10.14
CA ALA A 186 3.73 -8.62 11.11
C ALA A 186 4.42 -8.35 12.47
N THR A 187 5.66 -7.85 12.50
CA THR A 187 6.34 -7.51 13.77
C THR A 187 5.73 -6.31 14.53
N ARG A 188 4.75 -5.61 13.95
CA ARG A 188 3.95 -4.61 14.70
C ARG A 188 2.95 -5.25 15.66
N ASP A 189 2.50 -6.47 15.38
CA ASP A 189 1.66 -7.25 16.30
C ASP A 189 2.54 -8.01 17.30
N PRO A 190 2.44 -7.72 18.62
CA PRO A 190 3.18 -8.45 19.64
C PRO A 190 2.93 -9.97 19.66
N GLU A 191 1.78 -10.44 19.18
CA GLU A 191 1.46 -11.87 19.13
C GLU A 191 2.16 -12.58 17.96
N GLN A 192 2.47 -11.85 16.87
CA GLN A 192 3.15 -12.38 15.69
C GLN A 192 4.69 -12.32 15.79
N ARG A 193 5.26 -11.46 16.65
CA ARG A 193 6.73 -11.30 16.81
C ARG A 193 7.48 -12.63 17.00
N PRO A 194 7.08 -13.54 17.91
CA PRO A 194 7.82 -14.78 18.13
C PRO A 194 7.82 -15.69 16.89
N LEU A 195 6.78 -15.60 16.05
CA LEU A 195 6.69 -16.34 14.80
C LEU A 195 7.64 -15.79 13.74
N VAL A 196 7.75 -14.46 13.61
CA VAL A 196 8.73 -13.81 12.73
C VAL A 196 10.16 -14.05 13.20
N GLU A 197 10.42 -13.99 14.50
CA GLU A 197 11.73 -14.30 15.10
C GLU A 197 12.14 -15.76 14.82
N ARG A 198 11.24 -16.74 15.00
CA ARG A 198 11.47 -18.14 14.60
C ARG A 198 11.75 -18.27 13.11
N ALA A 199 10.91 -17.67 12.26
CA ALA A 199 11.03 -17.80 10.81
C ALA A 199 12.34 -17.19 10.29
N THR A 200 12.70 -15.98 10.73
CA THR A 200 13.97 -15.32 10.36
C THR A 200 15.20 -16.05 10.90
N ALA A 201 15.06 -16.87 11.95
CA ALA A 201 16.09 -17.81 12.42
C ALA A 201 16.14 -19.14 11.63
N GLY A 202 15.31 -19.32 10.59
CA GLY A 202 15.30 -20.49 9.70
C GLY A 202 14.31 -21.60 10.07
N ASP A 203 13.38 -21.35 11.01
CA ASP A 203 12.37 -22.35 11.40
C ASP A 203 11.36 -22.61 10.27
N ALA A 204 11.41 -23.80 9.68
CA ALA A 204 10.59 -24.20 8.55
C ALA A 204 9.08 -24.26 8.86
N GLU A 205 8.67 -24.51 10.11
CA GLU A 205 7.26 -24.48 10.50
C GLU A 205 6.77 -23.02 10.55
N ALA A 206 7.56 -22.13 11.17
CA ALA A 206 7.23 -20.71 11.25
C ALA A 206 7.21 -20.02 9.87
N ILE A 207 8.13 -20.40 8.97
CA ILE A 207 8.14 -19.96 7.57
C ILE A 207 6.88 -20.44 6.84
N ALA A 208 6.46 -21.70 7.04
CA ALA A 208 5.25 -22.23 6.42
C ALA A 208 3.99 -21.56 6.98
N GLU A 209 3.93 -21.25 8.27
CA GLU A 209 2.80 -20.55 8.90
C GLU A 209 2.68 -19.10 8.38
N LEU A 210 3.76 -18.31 8.40
CA LEU A 210 3.76 -16.91 7.90
C LEU A 210 3.49 -16.78 6.39
N THR A 211 3.61 -17.86 5.63
CA THR A 211 3.50 -17.81 4.16
C THR A 211 2.41 -18.71 3.57
N CYS A 212 1.59 -19.36 4.40
CA CYS A 212 0.55 -20.27 3.94
C CYS A 212 -0.50 -19.56 3.06
N ASP A 213 -0.97 -18.38 3.47
CA ASP A 213 -2.02 -17.60 2.78
C ASP A 213 -1.54 -16.87 1.49
N TYR A 214 -0.24 -16.83 1.19
CA TYR A 214 0.24 -16.19 -0.05
C TYR A 214 0.07 -17.09 -1.29
N PRO A 215 -0.19 -16.52 -2.47
CA PRO A 215 -0.14 -17.26 -3.74
C PRO A 215 1.23 -17.89 -3.97
N ASP A 216 1.27 -19.08 -4.58
CA ASP A 216 2.45 -19.94 -4.66
C ASP A 216 3.73 -19.20 -5.14
N LEU A 217 3.64 -18.43 -6.22
CA LEU A 217 4.79 -17.65 -6.74
C LEU A 217 5.33 -16.62 -5.73
N LYS A 218 4.47 -15.97 -4.94
CA LYS A 218 4.90 -15.06 -3.87
C LYS A 218 5.45 -15.84 -2.67
N ARG A 219 4.86 -16.98 -2.33
CA ARG A 219 5.34 -17.88 -1.28
C ARG A 219 6.77 -18.33 -1.57
N ASP A 220 7.03 -18.84 -2.77
CA ASP A 220 8.35 -19.36 -3.17
C ASP A 220 9.46 -18.29 -3.07
N VAL A 221 9.17 -17.07 -3.50
CA VAL A 221 10.10 -15.93 -3.39
C VAL A 221 10.37 -15.57 -1.91
N MET A 222 9.32 -15.47 -1.09
CA MET A 222 9.46 -15.17 0.34
C MET A 222 10.23 -16.27 1.08
N VAL A 223 9.95 -17.56 0.79
CA VAL A 223 10.69 -18.70 1.36
C VAL A 223 12.18 -18.62 1.00
N ARG A 224 12.54 -18.27 -0.25
CA ARG A 224 13.95 -18.12 -0.65
C ARG A 224 14.65 -16.96 0.05
N PHE A 225 13.96 -15.83 0.28
CA PHE A 225 14.53 -14.71 1.06
C PHE A 225 14.83 -15.08 2.53
N VAL A 226 14.18 -16.10 3.09
CA VAL A 226 14.47 -16.57 4.44
C VAL A 226 15.48 -17.73 4.47
N THR A 227 15.40 -18.64 3.50
CA THR A 227 16.23 -19.86 3.47
C THR A 227 17.59 -19.70 2.80
N ASP A 228 17.75 -18.74 1.86
CA ASP A 228 19.06 -18.32 1.33
C ASP A 228 19.12 -16.79 1.12
N PRO A 229 19.13 -15.98 2.21
CA PRO A 229 19.25 -14.53 2.11
C PRO A 229 20.53 -14.08 1.36
N PRO A 230 21.72 -14.69 1.53
CA PRO A 230 22.93 -14.32 0.76
C PRO A 230 22.78 -14.46 -0.76
N ALA A 231 22.18 -15.55 -1.26
CA ALA A 231 21.94 -15.70 -2.69
C ALA A 231 20.88 -14.71 -3.18
N MET A 232 19.82 -14.45 -2.41
CA MET A 232 18.78 -13.50 -2.83
C MET A 232 19.28 -12.05 -2.85
N LYS A 233 20.11 -11.65 -1.87
CA LYS A 233 20.85 -10.38 -1.89
C LYS A 233 21.74 -10.27 -3.13
N LYS A 234 22.47 -11.34 -3.48
CA LYS A 234 23.35 -11.37 -4.66
C LYS A 234 22.57 -11.25 -5.98
N ALA A 235 21.47 -11.98 -6.13
CA ALA A 235 20.59 -11.91 -7.30
C ALA A 235 19.98 -10.51 -7.45
N LEU A 236 19.43 -9.95 -6.37
CA LEU A 236 18.89 -8.59 -6.34
C LEU A 236 19.95 -7.55 -6.74
N ALA A 237 21.15 -7.61 -6.15
CA ALA A 237 22.24 -6.70 -6.48
C ALA A 237 22.68 -6.82 -7.96
N GLY A 238 22.62 -8.03 -8.54
CA GLY A 238 22.89 -8.28 -9.96
C GLY A 238 21.85 -7.65 -10.89
N VAL A 239 20.56 -7.79 -10.57
CA VAL A 239 19.46 -7.15 -11.32
C VAL A 239 19.57 -5.62 -11.22
N LEU A 240 19.71 -5.07 -10.01
CA LEU A 240 19.88 -3.62 -9.81
C LEU A 240 21.11 -3.08 -10.55
N GLN A 241 22.26 -3.76 -10.46
CA GLN A 241 23.48 -3.35 -11.17
C GLN A 241 23.32 -3.35 -12.70
N THR A 242 22.58 -4.31 -13.25
CA THR A 242 22.38 -4.43 -14.70
C THR A 242 21.35 -3.41 -15.21
N TRP A 243 20.35 -3.07 -14.39
CA TRP A 243 19.32 -2.09 -14.74
C TRP A 243 19.77 -0.62 -14.56
N LEU A 244 20.70 -0.37 -13.64
CA LEU A 244 21.14 0.99 -13.30
C LEU A 244 21.55 1.86 -14.51
N PRO A 245 22.36 1.39 -15.48
CA PRO A 245 22.73 2.21 -16.63
C PRO A 245 21.53 2.65 -17.48
N HIS A 246 20.56 1.75 -17.70
CA HIS A 246 19.33 2.07 -18.43
C HIS A 246 18.54 3.15 -17.69
N PHE A 247 18.28 2.96 -16.39
CA PHE A 247 17.52 3.96 -15.62
C PHE A 247 18.23 5.33 -15.57
N GLN A 248 19.56 5.35 -15.54
CA GLN A 248 20.36 6.59 -15.58
C GLN A 248 20.21 7.38 -16.89
N GLU A 249 19.81 6.76 -18.01
CA GLU A 249 19.46 7.47 -19.26
C GLU A 249 18.26 8.42 -19.07
N ILE A 250 17.36 8.10 -18.12
CA ILE A 250 16.09 8.80 -17.90
C ILE A 250 15.94 9.42 -16.51
N GLU A 251 16.83 9.13 -15.56
CA GLU A 251 16.70 9.51 -14.14
C GLU A 251 16.47 11.03 -13.94
N HIS A 252 17.13 11.88 -14.73
CA HIS A 252 16.91 13.34 -14.73
C HIS A 252 15.47 13.72 -15.16
N ARG A 253 15.01 13.18 -16.30
CA ARG A 253 13.67 13.43 -16.84
C ARG A 253 12.58 12.93 -15.88
N VAL A 254 12.81 11.80 -15.22
CA VAL A 254 11.93 11.29 -14.16
C VAL A 254 11.89 12.28 -13.00
N LYS A 255 13.04 12.73 -12.48
CA LYS A 255 13.13 13.69 -11.37
C LYS A 255 12.38 15.00 -11.66
N GLU A 256 12.51 15.55 -12.87
CA GLU A 256 11.77 16.75 -13.30
C GLU A 256 10.24 16.55 -13.30
N ILE A 257 9.76 15.35 -13.61
CA ILE A 257 8.34 14.99 -13.52
C ILE A 257 7.90 14.88 -12.06
N LEU A 258 8.72 14.30 -11.17
CA LEU A 258 8.41 14.18 -9.73
C LEU A 258 8.33 15.56 -9.05
N ASP A 259 9.28 16.45 -9.37
CA ASP A 259 9.30 17.83 -8.86
C ASP A 259 8.06 18.61 -9.31
N ARG A 260 7.70 18.53 -10.59
CA ARG A 260 6.52 19.19 -11.17
C ARG A 260 5.21 18.69 -10.54
N ASP A 261 5.10 17.40 -10.27
CA ASP A 261 3.92 16.82 -9.62
C ASP A 261 3.70 17.37 -8.21
N VAL A 262 4.77 17.47 -7.40
CA VAL A 262 4.67 17.99 -6.02
C VAL A 262 4.52 19.52 -5.99
N GLU A 263 5.15 20.25 -6.92
CA GLU A 263 4.96 21.70 -7.06
C GLU A 263 3.48 22.05 -7.31
N MET A 264 2.83 21.36 -8.25
CA MET A 264 1.39 21.52 -8.51
C MET A 264 0.52 21.24 -7.29
N ARG A 265 0.93 20.31 -6.42
CA ARG A 265 0.24 19.98 -5.16
C ARG A 265 0.49 20.98 -4.03
N GLY A 266 1.37 21.95 -4.20
CA GLY A 266 1.73 22.92 -3.16
C GLY A 266 0.56 23.68 -2.53
N SER A 267 -0.55 23.88 -3.25
CA SER A 267 -1.79 24.45 -2.67
C SER A 267 -2.50 23.47 -1.73
N ASP A 268 -2.57 22.19 -2.07
CA ASP A 268 -3.22 21.16 -1.26
C ASP A 268 -2.40 20.86 0.00
N ILE A 269 -1.08 20.74 -0.14
CA ILE A 269 -0.12 20.52 0.96
C ILE A 269 -0.26 21.60 2.06
N ARG A 270 -0.63 22.83 1.69
CA ARG A 270 -0.84 23.96 2.63
C ARG A 270 -2.27 24.08 3.17
N ARG A 271 -3.23 23.28 2.73
CA ARG A 271 -4.67 23.51 2.98
C ARG A 271 -5.46 22.29 3.44
N LEU A 272 -5.08 21.08 3.04
CA LEU A 272 -5.80 19.85 3.38
C LEU A 272 -5.34 19.29 4.72
N ALA A 273 -6.25 18.63 5.45
CA ALA A 273 -5.88 17.81 6.58
C ALA A 273 -5.08 16.57 6.12
N PRO A 274 -4.23 15.96 6.95
CA PRO A 274 -3.35 14.86 6.54
C PRO A 274 -4.07 13.67 5.89
N VAL A 275 -5.26 13.30 6.38
CA VAL A 275 -6.09 12.22 5.81
C VAL A 275 -6.53 12.56 4.39
N ASP A 276 -7.06 13.77 4.18
CA ASP A 276 -7.62 14.19 2.89
C ASP A 276 -6.51 14.53 1.87
N LEU A 277 -5.33 14.96 2.35
CA LEU A 277 -4.13 15.12 1.54
C LEU A 277 -3.64 13.77 0.98
N VAL A 278 -3.61 12.73 1.81
CA VAL A 278 -3.27 11.35 1.38
C VAL A 278 -4.33 10.82 0.42
N GLU A 279 -5.62 10.95 0.74
CA GLU A 279 -6.69 10.45 -0.14
C GLU A 279 -6.73 11.17 -1.49
N LYS A 280 -6.52 12.49 -1.52
CA LYS A 280 -6.46 13.25 -2.77
C LYS A 280 -5.21 12.86 -3.58
N THR A 281 -4.05 12.74 -2.92
CA THR A 281 -2.77 12.47 -3.59
C THR A 281 -2.68 11.08 -4.19
N THR A 282 -3.11 10.06 -3.44
CA THR A 282 -3.15 8.65 -3.88
C THR A 282 -4.28 8.35 -4.89
N GLY A 283 -5.16 9.32 -5.16
CA GLY A 283 -6.33 9.11 -6.02
C GLY A 283 -7.45 8.27 -5.40
N GLY A 284 -7.41 8.01 -4.08
CA GLY A 284 -8.51 7.35 -3.37
C GLY A 284 -8.13 6.38 -2.25
N LEU A 285 -6.93 6.42 -1.67
CA LEU A 285 -6.62 5.64 -0.46
C LEU A 285 -6.82 6.52 0.79
N ARG A 286 -7.90 6.27 1.54
CA ARG A 286 -8.19 7.05 2.77
C ARG A 286 -7.48 6.41 3.95
N TYR A 287 -6.26 6.88 4.20
CA TYR A 287 -5.47 6.47 5.35
C TYR A 287 -5.90 7.23 6.61
N VAL A 288 -6.36 6.51 7.63
CA VAL A 288 -6.87 7.11 8.88
C VAL A 288 -5.81 7.11 9.99
N SER A 289 -5.29 5.94 10.34
CA SER A 289 -4.22 5.70 11.32
C SER A 289 -3.97 4.20 11.47
N GLU A 290 -2.73 3.78 11.69
CA GLU A 290 -2.41 2.41 12.11
C GLU A 290 -1.60 2.40 13.41
N ARG A 291 -1.66 1.28 14.14
CA ARG A 291 -0.91 1.14 15.39
C ARG A 291 0.60 1.17 15.12
N GLY A 292 1.26 2.19 15.68
CA GLY A 292 2.70 2.38 15.57
C GLY A 292 3.13 3.36 14.47
N VAL A 293 2.27 3.68 13.49
CA VAL A 293 2.62 4.63 12.43
C VAL A 293 2.57 6.07 12.92
N ARG A 294 3.66 6.79 12.67
CA ARG A 294 3.95 8.18 13.02
C ARG A 294 4.34 9.03 11.80
N ARG A 295 4.70 8.39 10.68
CA ARG A 295 5.07 9.05 9.41
C ARG A 295 4.32 8.42 8.24
N VAL A 296 3.74 9.26 7.39
CA VAL A 296 3.15 8.86 6.11
C VAL A 296 3.91 9.53 4.98
N ILE A 297 4.48 8.72 4.10
CA ILE A 297 5.42 9.15 3.07
C ILE A 297 4.71 9.09 1.73
N LEU A 298 4.56 10.24 1.09
CA LEU A 298 3.99 10.39 -0.25
C LEU A 298 5.14 10.51 -1.25
N ALA A 299 5.54 9.40 -1.84
CA ALA A 299 6.56 9.36 -2.87
C ALA A 299 5.90 9.43 -4.26
N PRO A 300 6.00 10.55 -5.02
CA PRO A 300 5.58 10.55 -6.41
C PRO A 300 6.33 9.50 -7.21
N SER A 301 5.65 8.83 -8.14
CA SER A 301 6.28 7.90 -9.08
C SER A 301 5.71 8.00 -10.49
N TYR A 302 6.61 7.95 -11.47
CA TYR A 302 6.31 7.82 -12.88
C TYR A 302 5.90 6.38 -13.25
N PHE A 303 6.61 5.38 -12.71
CA PHE A 303 6.44 3.97 -13.06
C PHE A 303 5.35 3.22 -12.28
N ALA A 304 4.89 3.74 -11.13
CA ALA A 304 3.75 3.19 -10.40
C ALA A 304 2.41 3.34 -11.16
N ARG A 305 2.35 4.22 -12.17
CA ARG A 305 1.10 4.62 -12.85
C ARG A 305 0.40 3.43 -13.52
N PRO A 306 -0.92 3.24 -13.32
CA PRO A 306 -1.90 4.11 -12.64
C PRO A 306 -2.20 3.72 -11.19
N TYR A 307 -1.37 2.91 -10.56
CA TYR A 307 -1.60 2.30 -9.25
C TYR A 307 -0.76 2.97 -8.16
N ASN A 308 -1.04 2.61 -6.89
CA ASN A 308 -0.24 3.01 -5.75
C ASN A 308 0.53 1.78 -5.26
N MET A 309 1.84 1.92 -5.09
CA MET A 309 2.68 0.98 -4.37
C MET A 309 2.62 1.31 -2.88
N VAL A 310 2.25 0.33 -2.04
CA VAL A 310 2.00 0.57 -0.60
C VAL A 310 2.85 -0.39 0.23
N LEU A 311 3.52 0.13 1.25
CA LEU A 311 4.31 -0.66 2.21
C LEU A 311 4.32 0.01 3.58
N SER A 312 4.41 -0.80 4.63
CA SER A 312 4.60 -0.34 6.01
C SER A 312 5.78 -1.05 6.66
N ALA A 313 6.62 -0.30 7.37
CA ALA A 313 7.62 -0.84 8.28
C ALA A 313 7.85 0.11 9.46
N ASP A 314 8.38 -0.41 10.57
CA ASP A 314 8.69 0.35 11.78
C ASP A 314 7.61 1.39 12.15
N ASP A 315 7.93 2.70 12.11
CA ASP A 315 7.00 3.79 12.42
C ASP A 315 6.39 4.50 11.20
N TRP A 316 6.54 3.97 9.98
CA TRP A 316 6.12 4.64 8.75
C TRP A 316 5.17 3.83 7.84
N ARG A 317 4.53 4.56 6.93
CA ARG A 317 3.70 4.02 5.83
C ARG A 317 4.04 4.76 4.53
N LEU A 318 4.55 4.03 3.55
CA LEU A 318 4.93 4.53 2.23
C LEU A 318 3.77 4.35 1.24
N PHE A 319 3.48 5.42 0.50
CA PHE A 319 2.64 5.40 -0.71
C PHE A 319 3.48 5.92 -1.88
N GLY A 320 4.01 5.00 -2.69
CA GLY A 320 4.51 5.29 -4.03
C GLY A 320 3.32 5.57 -4.94
N TYR A 321 2.95 6.83 -5.12
CA TYR A 321 1.70 7.25 -5.73
C TYR A 321 1.90 7.67 -7.20
N PRO A 322 0.86 7.53 -8.06
CA PRO A 322 0.98 7.84 -9.48
C PRO A 322 1.03 9.36 -9.71
N VAL A 323 2.09 9.87 -10.37
CA VAL A 323 2.13 11.29 -10.76
C VAL A 323 0.98 11.64 -11.71
N ALA A 324 0.49 12.87 -11.57
CA ALA A 324 -0.57 13.42 -12.40
C ALA A 324 -0.11 13.56 -13.86
N ASP A 325 -1.01 13.36 -14.81
CA ASP A 325 -0.64 13.41 -16.24
C ASP A 325 -0.11 14.79 -16.67
N ALA A 326 -0.55 15.88 -16.02
CA ALA A 326 -0.03 17.23 -16.23
C ALA A 326 1.41 17.44 -15.72
N ALA A 327 1.97 16.50 -14.96
CA ALA A 327 3.39 16.51 -14.59
C ALA A 327 4.28 15.99 -15.74
N ILE A 328 3.69 15.23 -16.67
CA ILE A 328 4.37 14.61 -17.81
C ILE A 328 4.30 15.58 -18.99
N ALA A 329 5.39 15.74 -19.73
CA ALA A 329 5.38 16.52 -20.97
C ALA A 329 4.57 15.76 -22.03
N GLY A 330 3.58 16.43 -22.64
CA GLY A 330 2.78 15.90 -23.74
C GLY A 330 3.12 16.63 -25.03
N ASP A 331 3.73 15.92 -25.99
CA ASP A 331 4.14 16.48 -27.28
C ASP A 331 3.00 16.52 -28.33
N ASP A 332 1.89 15.81 -28.07
CA ASP A 332 0.71 15.75 -28.93
C ASP A 332 -0.48 16.48 -28.28
N ALA A 333 -0.87 17.61 -28.85
CA ALA A 333 -2.01 18.41 -28.40
C ALA A 333 -3.38 17.74 -28.66
N LEU A 334 -3.45 16.75 -29.55
CA LEU A 334 -4.67 15.98 -29.84
C LEU A 334 -4.79 14.73 -28.95
N ALA A 335 -3.77 14.39 -28.16
CA ALA A 335 -3.82 13.27 -27.23
C ALA A 335 -4.56 13.67 -25.93
N PRO A 336 -5.69 13.03 -25.59
CA PRO A 336 -6.35 13.27 -24.31
C PRO A 336 -5.49 12.75 -23.14
N PRO A 337 -5.51 13.41 -21.97
CA PRO A 337 -4.88 12.88 -20.77
C PRO A 337 -5.37 11.48 -20.44
N GLN A 338 -4.47 10.61 -19.98
CA GLN A 338 -4.79 9.23 -19.64
C GLN A 338 -5.79 9.15 -18.48
N SER A 339 -5.85 10.14 -17.58
CA SER A 339 -6.89 10.28 -16.55
C SER A 339 -8.29 10.36 -17.14
N VAL A 340 -8.45 11.06 -18.25
CA VAL A 340 -9.71 11.21 -18.99
C VAL A 340 -10.06 9.88 -19.67
N LEU A 341 -9.10 9.24 -20.33
CA LEU A 341 -9.31 7.93 -20.96
C LEU A 341 -9.64 6.84 -19.95
N ARG A 342 -8.86 6.70 -18.86
CA ARG A 342 -9.13 5.75 -17.75
C ARG A 342 -10.53 5.96 -17.18
N LEU A 343 -10.91 7.22 -16.92
CA LEU A 343 -12.21 7.52 -16.31
C LEU A 343 -13.38 7.20 -17.24
N HIS A 344 -13.32 7.58 -18.52
CA HIS A 344 -14.40 7.28 -19.46
C HIS A 344 -14.49 5.78 -19.78
N ARG A 345 -13.35 5.08 -19.88
CA ARG A 345 -13.30 3.61 -19.96
C ARG A 345 -13.90 2.95 -18.70
N ALA A 346 -13.65 3.50 -17.52
CA ALA A 346 -14.21 2.99 -16.27
C ALA A 346 -15.74 3.20 -16.17
N LEU A 347 -16.27 4.33 -16.67
CA LEU A 347 -17.71 4.61 -16.71
C LEU A 347 -18.46 3.85 -17.83
N GLY A 348 -17.79 3.46 -18.92
CA GLY A 348 -18.40 2.76 -20.06
C GLY A 348 -18.75 1.27 -19.84
N ASP A 349 -19.25 0.89 -18.67
CA ASP A 349 -19.51 -0.50 -18.27
C ASP A 349 -20.68 -0.57 -17.27
N ASP A 350 -21.73 -1.36 -17.59
CA ASP A 350 -22.94 -1.53 -16.77
C ASP A 350 -22.62 -1.96 -15.33
N THR A 351 -21.75 -2.93 -15.14
CA THR A 351 -21.41 -3.46 -13.82
C THR A 351 -20.66 -2.42 -13.00
N ARG A 352 -19.75 -1.65 -13.61
CA ARG A 352 -19.06 -0.53 -12.95
C ARG A 352 -20.02 0.60 -12.58
N LEU A 353 -20.96 0.97 -13.45
CA LEU A 353 -22.00 1.94 -13.12
C LEU A 353 -22.95 1.46 -12.01
N ARG A 354 -23.31 0.16 -12.01
CA ARG A 354 -24.11 -0.45 -10.95
C ARG A 354 -23.38 -0.51 -9.61
N ILE A 355 -22.07 -0.77 -9.59
CA ILE A 355 -21.24 -0.64 -8.38
C ILE A 355 -21.26 0.81 -7.89
N LEU A 356 -20.99 1.80 -8.75
CA LEU A 356 -20.99 3.21 -8.35
C LEU A 356 -22.36 3.68 -7.83
N LYS A 357 -23.47 3.23 -8.45
CA LYS A 357 -24.84 3.50 -7.96
C LYS A 357 -25.12 2.80 -6.63
N LEU A 358 -24.61 1.58 -6.42
CA LEU A 358 -24.76 0.84 -5.16
C LEU A 358 -23.99 1.49 -4.00
N LEU A 359 -22.92 2.23 -4.33
CA LEU A 359 -22.12 3.05 -3.41
C LEU A 359 -22.66 4.49 -3.20
N THR A 360 -23.77 4.90 -3.84
CA THR A 360 -24.42 6.17 -3.45
C THR A 360 -25.16 6.06 -2.11
N ASP A 361 -25.47 4.83 -1.70
CA ASP A 361 -26.35 4.50 -0.58
C ASP A 361 -25.58 4.24 0.72
N GLY A 362 -24.24 4.37 0.67
CA GLY A 362 -23.31 4.16 1.77
C GLY A 362 -22.11 3.29 1.38
N ASP A 363 -21.13 3.23 2.29
CA ASP A 363 -19.91 2.43 2.12
C ASP A 363 -20.21 0.94 2.18
N ARG A 364 -19.45 0.13 1.44
CA ARG A 364 -19.63 -1.34 1.37
C ARG A 364 -18.32 -2.10 1.28
N TYR A 365 -18.27 -3.31 1.82
CA TYR A 365 -17.13 -4.22 1.65
C TYR A 365 -17.33 -5.20 0.47
N LEU A 366 -16.24 -5.74 -0.07
CA LEU A 366 -16.20 -6.54 -1.31
C LEU A 366 -17.27 -7.65 -1.39
N THR A 367 -17.62 -8.27 -0.26
CA THR A 367 -18.58 -9.39 -0.22
C THR A 367 -20.03 -8.93 -0.35
N GLU A 368 -20.38 -7.73 0.13
CA GLU A 368 -21.72 -7.16 -0.05
C GLU A 368 -21.96 -6.84 -1.52
N ILE A 369 -21.02 -6.13 -2.14
CA ILE A 369 -21.09 -5.74 -3.56
C ILE A 369 -21.21 -6.98 -4.46
N ALA A 370 -20.46 -8.05 -4.16
CA ALA A 370 -20.59 -9.34 -4.83
C ALA A 370 -21.97 -9.99 -4.63
N SER A 371 -22.49 -9.98 -3.40
CA SER A 371 -23.80 -10.56 -3.10
C SER A 371 -24.97 -9.78 -3.67
N GLN A 372 -24.88 -8.45 -3.77
CA GLN A 372 -25.96 -7.57 -4.24
C GLN A 372 -26.01 -7.43 -5.77
N LEU A 373 -24.93 -7.76 -6.46
CA LEU A 373 -24.87 -7.80 -7.93
C LEU A 373 -24.88 -9.22 -8.50
N GLU A 374 -24.95 -10.25 -7.64
CA GLU A 374 -24.93 -11.68 -8.00
C GLU A 374 -23.68 -12.10 -8.80
N LEU A 375 -22.54 -11.48 -8.50
CA LEU A 375 -21.27 -11.66 -9.21
C LEU A 375 -20.18 -12.26 -8.31
N SER A 376 -19.18 -12.91 -8.93
CA SER A 376 -18.06 -13.49 -8.19
C SER A 376 -17.19 -12.42 -7.53
N LYS A 377 -16.60 -12.71 -6.36
CA LYS A 377 -15.67 -11.78 -5.69
C LYS A 377 -14.48 -11.41 -6.59
N PRO A 378 -13.85 -12.32 -7.36
CA PRO A 378 -12.84 -11.96 -8.36
C PRO A 378 -13.34 -10.98 -9.43
N THR A 379 -14.57 -11.15 -9.93
CA THR A 379 -15.20 -10.23 -10.90
C THR A 379 -15.33 -8.82 -10.31
N ILE A 380 -15.95 -8.70 -9.14
CA ILE A 380 -16.13 -7.39 -8.47
C ILE A 380 -14.77 -6.77 -8.11
N LYS A 381 -13.80 -7.56 -7.65
CA LYS A 381 -12.42 -7.10 -7.36
C LYS A 381 -11.78 -6.46 -8.60
N HIS A 382 -11.95 -7.06 -9.78
CA HIS A 382 -11.46 -6.49 -11.04
C HIS A 382 -12.15 -5.16 -11.39
N HIS A 383 -13.48 -5.09 -11.30
CA HIS A 383 -14.22 -3.84 -11.53
C HIS A 383 -13.83 -2.73 -10.55
N LEU A 384 -13.65 -3.04 -9.26
CA LEU A 384 -13.21 -2.09 -8.23
C LEU A 384 -11.77 -1.61 -8.46
N ALA A 385 -10.86 -2.47 -8.93
CA ALA A 385 -9.50 -2.08 -9.26
C ALA A 385 -9.45 -1.02 -10.39
N LEU A 386 -10.32 -1.18 -11.42
CA LEU A 386 -10.49 -0.23 -12.52
C LEU A 386 -11.19 1.08 -12.09
N LEU A 387 -12.23 0.98 -11.26
CA LEU A 387 -12.89 2.16 -10.69
C LEU A 387 -11.92 3.00 -9.84
N ARG A 388 -11.03 2.34 -9.10
CA ARG A 388 -10.02 3.01 -8.27
C ARG A 388 -8.88 3.62 -9.11
N SER A 389 -8.40 3.01 -10.20
CA SER A 389 -7.40 3.66 -11.06
C SER A 389 -7.96 4.83 -11.90
N ALA A 390 -9.29 4.88 -12.09
CA ALA A 390 -10.01 6.08 -12.53
C ALA A 390 -10.26 7.12 -11.41
N GLY A 391 -9.96 6.78 -10.15
CA GLY A 391 -10.18 7.62 -8.97
C GLY A 391 -11.64 7.76 -8.55
N LEU A 392 -12.54 6.89 -9.03
CA LEU A 392 -14.00 6.96 -8.82
C LEU A 392 -14.47 6.36 -7.49
N VAL A 393 -13.64 5.55 -6.83
CA VAL A 393 -13.93 4.99 -5.50
C VAL A 393 -12.78 5.25 -4.52
N THR A 394 -13.14 5.53 -3.26
CA THR A 394 -12.21 5.55 -2.12
C THR A 394 -12.13 4.15 -1.54
N VAL A 395 -10.95 3.78 -1.09
CA VAL A 395 -10.67 2.56 -0.33
C VAL A 395 -10.24 2.98 1.07
N THR A 396 -10.96 2.50 2.08
CA THR A 396 -10.65 2.72 3.50
C THR A 396 -10.47 1.37 4.18
N GLU A 397 -9.40 1.21 4.95
CA GLU A 397 -9.13 0.00 5.73
C GLU A 397 -9.41 0.29 7.21
N GLU A 398 -10.42 -0.36 7.78
CA GLU A 398 -10.81 -0.20 9.18
C GLU A 398 -11.15 -1.57 9.79
N GLY A 399 -10.55 -1.90 10.93
CA GLY A 399 -10.85 -3.14 11.68
C GLY A 399 -10.56 -4.45 10.93
N GLY A 400 -9.60 -4.44 10.00
CA GLY A 400 -9.29 -5.59 9.15
C GLY A 400 -10.26 -5.80 7.97
N MET A 401 -11.14 -4.83 7.69
CA MET A 401 -12.05 -4.83 6.55
C MET A 401 -11.73 -3.69 5.58
N THR A 402 -11.76 -4.00 4.28
CA THR A 402 -11.61 -3.03 3.20
C THR A 402 -12.99 -2.55 2.74
N TYR A 403 -13.29 -1.28 3.02
CA TYR A 403 -14.51 -0.58 2.61
C TYR A 403 -14.27 0.24 1.34
N TYR A 404 -15.31 0.31 0.50
CA TYR A 404 -15.33 1.07 -0.74
C TYR A 404 -16.41 2.16 -0.66
N SER A 405 -16.07 3.38 -1.05
CA SER A 405 -16.93 4.57 -1.02
C SER A 405 -16.95 5.28 -2.38
N LEU A 406 -18.01 6.01 -2.71
CA LEU A 406 -18.09 6.78 -3.98
C LEU A 406 -17.35 8.13 -3.90
N ARG A 407 -16.32 8.35 -4.75
CA ARG A 407 -15.60 9.64 -4.84
C ARG A 407 -16.37 10.65 -5.67
N ARG A 408 -17.40 11.25 -5.05
CA ARG A 408 -18.31 12.22 -5.69
C ARG A 408 -17.55 13.34 -6.41
N ALA A 409 -16.55 13.95 -5.77
CA ALA A 409 -15.74 15.02 -6.36
C ALA A 409 -15.05 14.62 -7.69
N ARG A 410 -14.71 13.34 -7.89
CA ARG A 410 -14.10 12.87 -9.15
C ARG A 410 -15.11 12.85 -10.32
N LEU A 411 -16.41 12.75 -10.04
CA LEU A 411 -17.46 12.88 -11.05
C LEU A 411 -17.61 14.32 -11.53
N ASP A 412 -17.41 15.28 -10.63
CA ASP A 412 -17.39 16.71 -10.96
C ASP A 412 -16.15 17.06 -11.81
N ASP A 413 -14.96 16.58 -11.41
CA ASP A 413 -13.71 16.70 -12.17
C ASP A 413 -13.86 16.18 -13.61
N ALA A 414 -14.49 15.01 -13.79
CA ALA A 414 -14.63 14.35 -15.09
C ALA A 414 -15.25 15.26 -16.17
N SER A 415 -16.29 16.00 -15.79
CA SER A 415 -16.97 16.94 -16.67
C SER A 415 -16.13 18.19 -16.98
N VAL A 416 -15.22 18.55 -16.09
CA VAL A 416 -14.31 19.70 -16.25
C VAL A 416 -13.09 19.32 -17.10
N GLU A 417 -12.48 18.16 -16.86
CA GLU A 417 -11.34 17.65 -17.63
C GLU A 417 -11.71 17.41 -19.10
N LEU A 418 -12.85 16.76 -19.38
CA LEU A 418 -13.32 16.54 -20.74
C LEU A 418 -13.61 17.86 -21.46
N LYS A 419 -14.28 18.81 -20.80
CA LYS A 419 -14.55 20.15 -21.38
C LYS A 419 -13.27 20.93 -21.63
N ARG A 420 -12.26 20.83 -20.76
CA ARG A 420 -10.95 21.46 -20.98
C ARG A 420 -10.30 20.89 -22.24
N PHE A 421 -10.23 19.57 -22.36
CA PHE A 421 -9.62 18.90 -23.53
C PHE A 421 -10.34 19.21 -24.86
N LEU A 422 -11.67 19.38 -24.86
CA LEU A 422 -12.45 19.63 -26.08
C LEU A 422 -12.58 21.12 -26.48
N VAL A 423 -12.07 22.05 -25.66
CA VAL A 423 -12.25 23.51 -25.84
C VAL A 423 -10.92 24.30 -25.71
N THR A 424 -9.80 23.60 -25.47
CA THR A 424 -8.43 24.15 -25.56
C THR A 424 -7.87 23.87 -26.94
#